data_AF-A0A9D7X3K3-F1
#
_entry.id   AF-A0A9D7X3K3-F1
#
_cell.length_a   1.000
_cell.length_b   1.000
_cell.length_c   1.000
_cell.angle_alpha   90.00
_cell.angle_beta   90.00
_cell.angle_gamma   90.00
#
_symmetry.space_group_name_H-M   'P 1'
#
loop_
_entity.id
_entity.type
_entity.pdbx_description
1 polymer ?
#
loop_
_entity_poly.entity_id
_entity_poly.type
_entity_poly.pdbx_seq_one_letter_code
_entity_poly.pdbx_strand_id
1 'polypeptide(L)'
;MEPKSYTKATLVDLLDRVLDKGIVIHADMIISVAGIPLIGVNLKAALAGMETMLEYGMMEEWDASIRSRAMENEKKTLHFIQEEILFKEKASYYCHEGIVQTWRFGDMVLTARKLILYHPVFEDIMFELALEKIKDIEVIEKLNDEFKNQKQVYILTHDNEIERFKTKNIDVFEKVLKDNFLIKENRGYLWAEQSA
;
A
#
# COMPACT_ATOMS: atom_id res chain seq x y z
N MET A 1 -12.83 -36.57 -33.51
CA MET A 1 -13.29 -35.34 -32.85
C MET A 1 -12.05 -34.45 -32.76
N GLU A 2 -11.94 -33.44 -33.62
CA GLU A 2 -10.76 -32.57 -33.64
C GLU A 2 -10.81 -31.63 -32.42
N PRO A 3 -9.71 -31.46 -31.67
CA PRO A 3 -9.65 -30.50 -30.59
C PRO A 3 -9.69 -29.09 -31.21
N LYS A 4 -10.76 -28.36 -30.95
CA LYS A 4 -10.82 -26.93 -31.27
C LYS A 4 -9.76 -26.23 -30.43
N SER A 5 -8.73 -25.69 -31.07
CA SER A 5 -7.73 -24.83 -30.44
C SER A 5 -8.45 -23.65 -29.80
N TYR A 6 -8.52 -23.60 -28.47
CA TYR A 6 -9.02 -22.44 -27.74
C TYR A 6 -8.12 -21.26 -28.06
N THR A 7 -8.73 -20.17 -28.52
CA THR A 7 -8.10 -18.85 -28.69
C THR A 7 -7.26 -18.54 -27.45
N LYS A 8 -6.00 -18.13 -27.66
CA LYS A 8 -5.12 -17.59 -26.61
C LYS A 8 -5.81 -16.38 -25.96
N ALA A 9 -6.65 -16.59 -24.96
CA ALA A 9 -7.04 -15.52 -24.05
C ALA A 9 -5.80 -15.15 -23.24
N THR A 10 -5.42 -13.88 -23.26
CA THR A 10 -4.35 -13.41 -22.39
C THR A 10 -4.87 -13.32 -20.95
N LEU A 11 -3.96 -13.30 -19.98
CA LEU A 11 -4.34 -13.09 -18.58
C LEU A 11 -5.12 -11.78 -18.41
N VAL A 12 -4.76 -10.75 -19.17
CA VAL A 12 -5.44 -9.44 -19.17
C VAL A 12 -6.89 -9.59 -19.61
N ASP A 13 -7.14 -10.28 -20.72
CA ASP A 13 -8.51 -10.49 -21.23
C ASP A 13 -9.39 -11.24 -20.21
N LEU A 14 -8.80 -12.20 -19.48
CA LEU A 14 -9.50 -12.93 -18.44
C LEU A 14 -9.80 -12.06 -17.22
N LEU A 15 -8.84 -11.24 -16.78
CA LEU A 15 -9.03 -10.33 -15.67
C LEU A 15 -10.12 -9.29 -15.99
N ASP A 16 -10.06 -8.68 -17.17
CA ASP A 16 -11.08 -7.72 -17.62
C ASP A 16 -12.46 -8.39 -17.63
N ARG A 17 -12.56 -9.62 -18.14
CA ARG A 17 -13.81 -10.37 -18.15
C ARG A 17 -14.35 -10.63 -16.75
N VAL A 18 -13.48 -11.02 -15.81
CA VAL A 18 -13.86 -11.26 -14.41
C VAL A 18 -14.30 -9.97 -13.74
N LEU A 19 -13.61 -8.85 -13.97
CA LEU A 19 -13.97 -7.57 -13.39
C LEU A 19 -15.31 -7.04 -13.95
N ASP A 20 -15.56 -7.18 -15.25
CA ASP A 20 -16.75 -6.63 -15.92
C ASP A 20 -18.02 -7.49 -15.80
N LYS A 21 -17.87 -8.81 -15.62
CA LYS A 21 -19.00 -9.76 -15.62
C LYS A 21 -19.11 -10.57 -14.34
N GLY A 22 -18.04 -10.64 -13.57
CA GLY A 22 -17.97 -11.43 -12.36
C GLY A 22 -17.81 -12.94 -12.59
N ILE A 23 -17.41 -13.60 -11.51
CA ILE A 23 -17.35 -15.06 -11.38
C ILE A 23 -17.85 -15.46 -9.99
N VAL A 24 -18.59 -16.56 -9.91
CA VAL A 24 -18.99 -17.18 -8.63
C VAL A 24 -18.18 -18.46 -8.44
N ILE A 25 -17.48 -18.54 -7.32
CA ILE A 25 -16.63 -19.66 -6.91
C ILE A 25 -17.32 -20.40 -5.78
N HIS A 26 -17.54 -21.70 -6.00
CA HIS A 26 -17.96 -22.64 -4.97
C HIS A 26 -16.78 -23.55 -4.65
N ALA A 27 -16.29 -23.50 -3.42
CA ALA A 27 -15.14 -24.28 -3.00
C ALA A 27 -15.40 -24.96 -1.66
N ASP A 28 -14.96 -26.21 -1.55
CA ASP A 28 -15.05 -27.02 -0.35
C ASP A 28 -13.64 -27.45 0.09
N MET A 29 -13.36 -27.33 1.38
CA MET A 29 -12.07 -27.72 1.97
C MET A 29 -12.28 -28.57 3.22
N ILE A 30 -11.44 -29.57 3.41
CA ILE A 30 -11.39 -30.39 4.62
C ILE A 30 -10.00 -30.29 5.24
N ILE A 31 -9.95 -29.86 6.51
CA ILE A 31 -8.72 -29.83 7.30
C ILE A 31 -8.69 -31.07 8.18
N SER A 32 -7.62 -31.85 8.03
CA SER A 32 -7.42 -33.12 8.72
C SER A 32 -6.15 -33.11 9.56
N VAL A 33 -6.16 -33.83 10.68
CA VAL A 33 -4.97 -34.06 11.50
C VAL A 33 -4.79 -35.57 11.67
N ALA A 34 -3.59 -36.07 11.39
CA ALA A 34 -3.29 -37.51 11.42
C ALA A 34 -4.28 -38.37 10.60
N GLY A 35 -4.76 -37.85 9.47
CA GLY A 35 -5.72 -38.53 8.59
C GLY A 35 -7.18 -38.51 9.07
N ILE A 36 -7.47 -37.86 10.21
CA ILE A 36 -8.83 -37.69 10.73
C ILE A 36 -9.36 -36.32 10.28
N PRO A 37 -10.48 -36.25 9.55
CA PRO A 37 -11.08 -34.98 9.15
C PRO A 37 -11.67 -34.29 10.38
N LEU A 38 -11.21 -33.07 10.68
CA LEU A 38 -11.66 -32.31 11.86
C LEU A 38 -12.56 -31.14 11.50
N ILE A 39 -12.27 -30.46 10.38
CA ILE A 39 -12.96 -29.23 10.00
C ILE A 39 -13.34 -29.33 8.51
N GLY A 40 -14.61 -29.12 8.20
CA GLY A 40 -15.10 -28.88 6.85
C GLY A 40 -15.38 -27.38 6.65
N VAL A 41 -14.98 -26.83 5.51
CA VAL A 41 -15.19 -25.43 5.13
C VAL A 41 -15.89 -25.39 3.79
N ASN A 42 -17.04 -24.72 3.71
CA ASN A 42 -17.74 -24.41 2.46
C ASN A 42 -17.60 -22.91 2.20
N LEU A 43 -17.09 -22.56 1.02
CA LEU A 43 -16.91 -21.19 0.57
C LEU A 43 -17.78 -20.96 -0.68
N LYS A 44 -18.62 -19.93 -0.60
CA LYS A 44 -19.28 -19.32 -1.75
C LYS A 44 -18.75 -17.90 -1.87
N ALA A 45 -18.00 -17.63 -2.92
CA ALA A 45 -17.41 -16.33 -3.15
C ALA A 45 -17.85 -15.80 -4.52
N ALA A 46 -18.27 -14.54 -4.57
CA ALA A 46 -18.40 -13.81 -5.84
C ALA A 46 -17.19 -12.89 -5.99
N LEU A 47 -16.62 -12.82 -7.18
CA LEU A 47 -15.51 -11.94 -7.53
C LEU A 47 -15.86 -11.17 -8.79
N ALA A 48 -15.87 -9.84 -8.72
CA ALA A 48 -16.14 -8.92 -9.82
C ALA A 48 -15.61 -7.53 -9.44
N GLY A 49 -15.63 -6.58 -10.38
CA GLY A 49 -15.41 -5.18 -10.09
C GLY A 49 -16.48 -4.64 -9.12
N MET A 50 -16.13 -3.61 -8.34
CA MET A 50 -17.07 -3.01 -7.39
C MET A 50 -18.31 -2.42 -8.10
N GLU A 51 -18.13 -1.82 -9.27
CA GLU A 51 -19.24 -1.31 -10.08
C GLU A 51 -20.23 -2.44 -10.44
N THR A 52 -19.73 -3.54 -11.01
CA THR A 52 -20.54 -4.72 -11.35
C THR A 52 -21.19 -5.36 -10.13
N MET A 53 -20.50 -5.43 -8.99
CA MET A 53 -21.09 -5.93 -7.73
C MET A 53 -22.29 -5.09 -7.31
N LEU A 54 -22.15 -3.75 -7.36
CA LEU A 54 -23.22 -2.82 -7.03
C LEU A 54 -24.37 -2.90 -8.03
N GLU A 55 -24.10 -3.02 -9.34
CA GLU A 55 -25.13 -3.26 -10.36
C GLU A 55 -25.93 -4.54 -10.10
N TYR A 56 -25.30 -5.56 -9.50
CA TYR A 56 -25.96 -6.80 -9.09
C TYR A 56 -26.61 -6.72 -7.70
N GLY A 57 -26.66 -5.53 -7.09
CA GLY A 57 -27.23 -5.31 -5.76
C GLY A 57 -26.41 -5.96 -4.64
N MET A 58 -25.14 -6.27 -4.89
CA MET A 58 -24.21 -6.82 -3.91
C MET A 58 -23.35 -5.68 -3.35
N MET A 59 -22.95 -5.81 -2.08
CA MET A 59 -21.98 -4.89 -1.45
C MET A 59 -22.43 -3.43 -1.32
N GLU A 60 -23.71 -3.09 -1.52
CA GLU A 60 -24.20 -1.69 -1.41
C GLU A 60 -23.99 -1.09 -0.02
N GLU A 61 -24.46 -1.79 1.03
CA GLU A 61 -24.24 -1.38 2.42
C GLU A 61 -22.75 -1.33 2.76
N TRP A 62 -21.98 -2.29 2.22
CA TRP A 62 -20.55 -2.34 2.42
C TRP A 62 -19.85 -1.13 1.76
N ASP A 63 -20.14 -0.81 0.50
CA ASP A 63 -19.59 0.35 -0.22
C ASP A 63 -19.95 1.65 0.51
N ALA A 64 -21.20 1.83 0.91
CA ALA A 64 -21.65 2.98 1.69
C ALA A 64 -20.90 3.08 3.03
N SER A 65 -20.75 1.96 3.76
CA SER A 65 -20.03 1.92 5.03
C SER A 65 -18.54 2.22 4.86
N ILE A 66 -17.90 1.74 3.79
CA ILE A 66 -16.48 1.97 3.51
C ILE A 66 -16.25 3.44 3.15
N ARG A 67 -17.12 4.05 2.34
CA ARG A 67 -17.04 5.48 2.01
C ARG A 67 -17.29 6.36 3.23
N SER A 68 -18.30 6.03 4.04
CA SER A 68 -18.56 6.73 5.31
C SER A 68 -17.37 6.61 6.27
N ARG A 69 -16.80 5.41 6.43
CA ARG A 69 -15.56 5.19 7.20
C ARG A 69 -14.37 5.93 6.61
N ALA A 70 -14.23 6.04 5.29
CA ALA A 70 -13.15 6.81 4.69
C ALA A 70 -13.24 8.30 5.08
N MET A 71 -14.44 8.87 5.09
CA MET A 71 -14.70 10.25 5.54
C MET A 71 -14.48 10.42 7.05
N GLU A 72 -14.91 9.46 7.87
CA GLU A 72 -14.66 9.47 9.32
C GLU A 72 -13.18 9.30 9.65
N ASN A 73 -12.49 8.39 8.97
CA ASN A 73 -11.07 8.16 9.14
C ASN A 73 -10.25 9.37 8.68
N GLU A 74 -10.69 10.08 7.65
CA GLU A 74 -10.10 11.35 7.28
C GLU A 74 -10.19 12.37 8.42
N LYS A 75 -11.37 12.51 9.04
CA LYS A 75 -11.58 13.36 10.23
C LYS A 75 -10.78 12.88 11.46
N LYS A 76 -10.72 11.58 11.71
CA LYS A 76 -9.96 10.99 12.83
C LYS A 76 -8.46 11.17 12.65
N THR A 77 -7.95 10.98 11.43
CA THR A 77 -6.54 11.24 11.11
C THR A 77 -6.18 12.71 11.38
N LEU A 78 -7.07 13.64 11.00
CA LEU A 78 -6.93 15.07 11.28
C LEU A 78 -7.02 15.38 12.79
N HIS A 79 -7.81 14.63 13.56
CA HIS A 79 -7.93 14.82 15.00
C HIS A 79 -6.72 14.27 15.79
N PHE A 80 -6.18 13.14 15.35
CA PHE A 80 -5.01 12.50 15.97
C PHE A 80 -3.75 13.35 15.80
N ILE A 81 -3.63 14.02 14.66
CA ILE A 81 -2.47 14.85 14.31
C ILE A 81 -2.78 16.30 14.66
N GLN A 82 -2.40 16.71 15.88
CA GLN A 82 -2.52 18.09 16.36
C GLN A 82 -1.47 19.04 15.76
N GLU A 83 -0.99 18.73 14.56
CA GLU A 83 0.04 19.45 13.83
C GLU A 83 -0.48 19.81 12.45
N GLU A 84 0.09 20.85 11.85
CA GLU A 84 -0.20 21.17 10.45
C GLU A 84 0.26 20.01 9.55
N ILE A 85 -0.68 19.49 8.76
CA ILE A 85 -0.41 18.44 7.78
C ILE A 85 0.14 19.08 6.52
N LEU A 86 1.40 18.79 6.22
CA LEU A 86 2.11 19.27 5.03
C LEU A 86 1.82 18.38 3.81
N PHE A 87 1.62 17.09 4.04
CA PHE A 87 1.30 16.11 3.00
C PHE A 87 0.50 14.95 3.58
N LYS A 88 -0.51 14.49 2.84
CA LYS A 88 -1.28 13.29 3.19
C LYS A 88 -1.63 12.50 1.94
N GLU A 89 -1.28 11.22 1.93
CA GLU A 89 -1.61 10.32 0.84
C GLU A 89 -1.68 8.87 1.30
N LYS A 90 -2.39 8.02 0.54
CA LYS A 90 -2.29 6.57 0.69
C LYS A 90 -0.91 6.09 0.27
N ALA A 91 -0.20 5.41 1.15
CA ALA A 91 1.12 4.84 0.89
C ALA A 91 1.24 3.41 1.40
N SER A 92 2.27 2.72 0.95
CA SER A 92 2.71 1.45 1.50
C SER A 92 4.11 1.59 2.09
N TYR A 93 4.31 1.00 3.26
CA TYR A 93 5.59 0.92 3.96
C TYR A 93 6.04 -0.52 4.00
N TYR A 94 7.33 -0.76 3.75
CA TYR A 94 7.89 -2.10 3.90
C TYR A 94 8.27 -2.34 5.36
N CYS A 95 7.47 -3.14 6.06
CA CYS A 95 7.73 -3.49 7.44
C CYS A 95 8.76 -4.64 7.48
N HIS A 96 9.92 -4.40 8.09
CA HIS A 96 10.97 -5.41 8.30
C HIS A 96 10.86 -6.10 9.67
N GLU A 97 9.94 -5.66 10.53
CA GLU A 97 9.70 -6.21 11.87
C GLU A 97 8.59 -7.26 11.89
N GLY A 98 8.72 -8.27 12.76
CA GLY A 98 7.72 -9.33 12.97
C GLY A 98 7.99 -10.63 12.22
N ILE A 99 7.00 -11.53 12.24
CA ILE A 99 7.12 -12.90 11.68
C ILE A 99 7.12 -12.89 10.14
N VAL A 100 6.54 -11.85 9.52
CA VAL A 100 6.42 -11.73 8.06
C VAL A 100 6.85 -10.33 7.63
N GLN A 101 7.90 -10.28 6.81
CA GLN A 101 8.35 -9.04 6.17
C GLN A 101 7.48 -8.76 4.94
N THR A 102 6.67 -7.71 5.00
CA THR A 102 5.69 -7.42 3.94
C THR A 102 5.36 -5.94 3.83
N TRP A 103 4.79 -5.56 2.69
CA TRP A 103 4.25 -4.22 2.45
C TRP A 103 2.96 -4.05 3.25
N ARG A 104 2.93 -3.03 4.11
CA ARG A 104 1.75 -2.62 4.88
C ARG A 104 1.22 -1.31 4.31
N PHE A 105 -0.09 -1.23 4.08
CA PHE A 105 -0.75 -0.09 3.46
C PHE A 105 -1.43 0.80 4.49
N GLY A 106 -1.34 2.13 4.34
CA GLY A 106 -1.94 3.08 5.27
C GLY A 106 -2.03 4.50 4.73
N ASP A 107 -2.54 5.39 5.57
CA ASP A 107 -2.48 6.84 5.36
C ASP A 107 -1.11 7.35 5.81
N MET A 108 -0.30 7.77 4.85
CA MET A 108 0.96 8.47 5.12
C MET A 108 0.65 9.93 5.37
N VAL A 109 1.12 10.43 6.51
CA VAL A 109 0.97 11.83 6.90
C VAL A 109 2.32 12.41 7.23
N LEU A 110 2.66 13.51 6.58
CA LEU A 110 3.83 14.32 6.88
C LEU A 110 3.40 15.59 7.60
N THR A 111 4.05 15.85 8.70
CA THR A 111 3.92 17.08 9.50
C THR A 111 5.25 17.82 9.51
N ALA A 112 5.30 19.00 10.13
CA ALA A 112 6.56 19.73 10.29
C ALA A 112 7.60 18.99 11.15
N ARG A 113 7.21 17.99 11.96
CA ARG A 113 8.11 17.30 12.90
C ARG A 113 8.29 15.82 12.63
N LYS A 114 7.31 15.16 12.02
CA LYS A 114 7.34 13.71 11.81
C LYS A 114 6.60 13.23 10.57
N LEU A 115 7.05 12.09 10.08
CA LEU A 115 6.39 11.23 9.10
C LEU A 115 5.69 10.08 9.83
N ILE A 116 4.41 9.87 9.56
CA ILE A 116 3.58 8.84 10.19
C ILE A 116 2.92 7.99 9.10
N LEU A 117 2.80 6.69 9.34
CA LEU A 117 1.88 5.81 8.61
C LEU A 117 0.80 5.28 9.56
N TYR A 118 -0.44 5.61 9.28
CA TYR A 118 -1.59 5.23 10.08
C TYR A 118 -2.47 4.19 9.35
N HIS A 119 -2.94 3.16 10.06
CA HIS A 119 -3.88 2.20 9.50
C HIS A 119 -5.33 2.57 9.84
N PRO A 120 -6.14 3.03 8.88
CA PRO A 120 -7.49 3.55 9.16
C PRO A 120 -8.48 2.50 9.64
N VAL A 121 -8.24 1.21 9.39
CA VAL A 121 -9.15 0.12 9.83
C VAL A 121 -8.78 -0.41 11.23
N PHE A 122 -7.49 -0.41 11.58
CA PHE A 122 -7.03 -0.91 12.88
C PHE A 122 -6.87 0.21 13.89
N GLU A 123 -7.03 1.46 13.44
CA GLU A 123 -6.87 2.68 14.21
C GLU A 123 -5.50 2.76 14.93
N ASP A 124 -4.43 2.34 14.24
CA ASP A 124 -3.10 2.16 14.82
C ASP A 124 -2.00 2.87 14.01
N ILE A 125 -0.95 3.34 14.69
CA ILE A 125 0.26 3.86 14.06
C ILE A 125 1.16 2.69 13.70
N MET A 126 1.33 2.46 12.41
CA MET A 126 2.19 1.38 11.91
C MET A 126 3.65 1.80 11.83
N PHE A 127 3.90 3.10 11.74
CA PHE A 127 5.22 3.69 11.58
C PHE A 127 5.21 5.15 12.03
N GLU A 128 6.23 5.58 12.75
CA GLU A 128 6.48 6.98 13.12
C GLU A 128 7.98 7.29 13.07
N LEU A 129 8.36 8.34 12.34
CA LEU A 129 9.74 8.82 12.22
C LEU A 129 9.79 10.34 12.38
N ALA A 130 10.53 10.81 13.38
CA ALA A 130 10.82 12.23 13.51
C ALA A 130 11.71 12.70 12.35
N LEU A 131 11.40 13.85 11.74
CA LEU A 131 12.14 14.37 10.59
C LEU A 131 13.59 14.70 10.94
N GLU A 132 13.87 15.07 12.20
CA GLU A 132 15.22 15.29 12.71
C GLU A 132 16.11 14.03 12.68
N LYS A 133 15.51 12.84 12.61
CA LYS A 133 16.26 11.58 12.50
C LYS A 133 16.59 11.22 11.06
N ILE A 134 16.02 11.90 10.08
CA ILE A 134 16.30 11.66 8.67
C ILE A 134 17.71 12.20 8.38
N LYS A 135 18.53 11.36 7.75
CA LYS A 135 19.88 11.72 7.31
C LYS A 135 19.89 12.02 5.82
N ASP A 136 19.22 11.20 5.02
CA ASP A 136 19.14 11.36 3.57
C ASP A 136 17.89 10.70 2.98
N ILE A 137 17.49 11.12 1.78
CA ILE A 137 16.32 10.61 1.06
C ILE A 137 16.67 10.41 -0.42
N GLU A 138 16.39 9.22 -0.93
CA GLU A 138 16.59 8.88 -2.33
C GLU A 138 15.33 8.25 -2.95
N VAL A 139 14.98 8.67 -4.16
CA VAL A 139 13.90 8.06 -4.94
C VAL A 139 14.52 7.19 -6.02
N ILE A 140 14.24 5.89 -5.95
CA ILE A 140 14.78 4.90 -6.89
C ILE A 140 13.63 4.36 -7.72
N GLU A 141 13.78 4.42 -9.04
CA GLU A 141 12.89 3.77 -9.99
C GLU A 141 13.33 2.31 -10.18
N LYS A 142 12.49 1.36 -9.77
CA LYS A 142 12.75 -0.06 -10.02
C LYS A 142 11.99 -0.54 -11.24
N LEU A 143 12.72 -1.12 -12.19
CA LEU A 143 12.15 -1.90 -13.28
C LEU A 143 11.65 -3.22 -12.68
N ASN A 144 10.35 -3.50 -12.78
CA ASN A 144 9.81 -4.83 -12.51
C ASN A 144 9.46 -5.47 -13.85
N ASP A 145 9.89 -6.71 -14.07
CA ASP A 145 9.73 -7.43 -15.35
C ASP A 145 8.26 -7.63 -15.78
N GLU A 146 7.29 -7.47 -14.88
CA GLU A 146 5.86 -7.75 -15.17
C GLU A 146 4.89 -6.56 -14.92
N PHE A 147 5.33 -5.46 -14.31
CA PHE A 147 4.46 -4.30 -14.04
C PHE A 147 5.22 -2.98 -14.22
N LYS A 148 4.53 -1.95 -14.73
CA LYS A 148 5.01 -0.55 -14.92
C LYS A 148 6.06 -0.13 -13.88
N ASN A 149 7.04 0.67 -14.31
CA ASN A 149 8.03 1.31 -13.45
C ASN A 149 7.40 1.79 -12.12
N GLN A 150 7.90 1.26 -11.01
CA GLN A 150 7.47 1.69 -9.68
C GLN A 150 8.62 2.42 -8.99
N LYS A 151 8.42 3.72 -8.80
CA LYS A 151 9.29 4.54 -7.95
C LYS A 151 9.07 4.18 -6.48
N GLN A 152 10.15 4.15 -5.71
CA GLN A 152 10.15 3.88 -4.28
C GLN A 152 11.03 4.92 -3.58
N VAL A 153 10.62 5.36 -2.39
CA VAL A 153 11.43 6.26 -1.56
C VAL A 153 12.19 5.43 -0.54
N TYR A 154 13.48 5.72 -0.43
CA TYR A 154 14.39 5.22 0.58
C TYR A 154 14.73 6.40 1.49
N ILE A 155 14.50 6.23 2.79
CA ILE A 155 14.85 7.21 3.81
C ILE A 155 15.94 6.58 4.67
N LEU A 156 17.11 7.19 4.67
CA LEU A 156 18.23 6.82 5.54
C LEU A 156 18.11 7.61 6.84
N THR A 157 18.17 6.94 7.98
CA THR A 157 18.17 7.60 9.29
C THR A 157 19.60 7.86 9.80
N HIS A 158 19.75 8.73 10.80
CA HIS A 158 21.02 8.95 11.49
C HIS A 158 21.57 7.69 12.18
N ASP A 159 20.68 6.77 12.56
CA ASP A 159 21.03 5.47 13.14
C ASP A 159 21.43 4.43 12.06
N ASN A 160 21.50 4.86 10.79
CA ASN A 160 21.87 4.06 9.62
C ASN A 160 20.87 2.94 9.26
N GLU A 161 19.62 3.09 9.70
CA GLU A 161 18.47 2.28 9.28
C GLU A 161 17.86 2.81 7.97
N ILE A 162 17.32 1.92 7.14
CA ILE A 162 16.75 2.24 5.83
C ILE A 162 15.26 1.94 5.79
N GLU A 163 14.46 2.99 5.65
CA GLU A 163 13.01 2.92 5.57
C GLU A 163 12.52 3.03 4.13
N ARG A 164 11.57 2.18 3.75
CA ARG A 164 11.11 2.04 2.36
C ARG A 164 9.63 2.31 2.20
N PHE A 165 9.30 3.25 1.31
CA PHE A 165 7.92 3.66 1.05
C PHE A 165 7.57 3.62 -0.43
N LYS A 166 6.28 3.42 -0.70
CA LYS A 166 5.64 3.53 -2.01
C LYS A 166 4.42 4.43 -1.90
N THR A 167 4.32 5.42 -2.76
CA THR A 167 3.13 6.28 -2.86
C THR A 167 2.87 6.65 -4.31
N LYS A 168 1.64 7.03 -4.67
CA LYS A 168 1.31 7.39 -6.06
C LYS A 168 1.97 8.71 -6.46
N ASN A 169 1.95 9.72 -5.59
CA ASN A 169 2.53 11.04 -5.86
C ASN A 169 3.91 11.20 -5.23
N ILE A 170 4.82 10.29 -5.58
CA ILE A 170 6.16 10.20 -4.96
C ILE A 170 7.00 11.46 -5.15
N ASP A 171 6.90 12.10 -6.32
CA ASP A 171 7.67 13.28 -6.66
C ASP A 171 7.19 14.50 -5.82
N VAL A 172 5.89 14.57 -5.53
CA VAL A 172 5.31 15.59 -4.64
C VAL A 172 5.74 15.34 -3.20
N PHE A 173 5.67 14.08 -2.75
CA PHE A 173 6.11 13.70 -1.42
C PHE A 173 7.59 14.03 -1.20
N GLU A 174 8.47 13.64 -2.12
CA GLU A 174 9.91 13.92 -2.06
C GLU A 174 10.16 15.43 -1.96
N LYS A 175 9.49 16.22 -2.79
CA LYS A 175 9.63 17.68 -2.76
C LYS A 175 9.20 18.26 -1.42
N VAL A 176 8.00 17.92 -0.92
CA VAL A 176 7.50 18.45 0.36
C VAL A 176 8.41 18.02 1.51
N LEU A 177 8.89 16.77 1.50
CA LEU A 177 9.81 16.27 2.51
C LEU A 177 11.14 17.04 2.47
N LYS A 178 11.74 17.24 1.30
CA LYS A 178 12.99 18.00 1.14
C LYS A 178 12.82 19.47 1.53
N ASP A 179 11.73 20.12 1.13
CA ASP A 179 11.47 21.54 1.44
C ASP A 179 11.31 21.78 2.96
N ASN A 180 10.84 20.78 3.71
CA ASN A 180 10.62 20.88 5.16
C ASN A 180 11.73 20.23 6.00
N PHE A 181 12.57 19.38 5.39
CA PHE A 181 13.79 18.84 5.97
C PHE A 181 14.96 19.83 5.86
N LEU A 182 15.03 20.61 4.77
CA LEU A 182 16.16 21.50 4.46
C LEU A 182 16.04 22.90 5.10
N ILE A 183 15.65 22.99 6.36
CA ILE A 183 15.79 24.27 7.09
C ILE A 183 17.23 24.42 7.59
N LYS A 184 18.03 25.14 6.79
CA LYS A 184 19.30 25.81 7.15
C LYS A 184 20.47 24.93 7.62
N GLU A 185 21.07 24.15 6.72
CA GLU A 185 22.53 24.04 6.76
C GLU A 185 23.11 24.29 5.37
N ASN A 186 23.63 25.51 5.20
CA ASN A 186 24.50 25.87 4.10
C ASN A 186 25.84 25.14 4.29
N ARG A 187 25.94 23.88 3.87
CA ARG A 187 27.22 23.21 3.65
C ARG A 187 27.16 22.42 2.35
N GLY A 188 28.02 22.83 1.43
CA GLY A 188 28.14 22.26 0.09
C GLY A 188 28.38 20.76 0.11
N TYR A 189 27.68 20.07 -0.78
CA TYR A 189 27.90 18.66 -1.06
C TYR A 189 29.23 18.48 -1.80
N LEU A 190 30.21 17.90 -1.13
CA LEU A 190 31.41 17.29 -1.73
C LEU A 190 31.60 15.92 -1.10
N TRP A 191 30.97 14.89 -1.68
CA TRP A 191 31.36 13.50 -1.42
C TRP A 191 31.22 12.56 -2.63
N ALA A 192 31.01 13.09 -3.83
CA ALA A 192 30.96 12.29 -5.07
C ALA A 192 32.34 11.95 -5.69
N GLU A 193 33.43 11.99 -4.92
CA GLU A 193 34.79 11.70 -5.44
C GLU A 193 35.64 10.75 -4.58
N GLN A 194 35.03 9.92 -3.73
CA GLN A 194 35.80 8.82 -3.09
C GLN A 194 34.97 7.55 -2.94
N SER A 195 34.74 6.87 -4.05
CA SER A 195 34.62 5.40 -4.10
C SER A 195 34.85 4.96 -5.54
N ALA A 196 36.14 4.87 -5.88
CA ALA A 196 36.63 4.06 -6.99
C ALA A 196 36.61 2.57 -6.60
#